data_AF-A0AA42ZSH6-F1
#
_entry.id   AF-A0AA42ZSH6-F1
#
_cell.length_a   1.000
_cell.length_b   1.000
_cell.length_c   1.000
_cell.angle_alpha   90.00
_cell.angle_beta   90.00
_cell.angle_gamma   90.00
#
_symmetry.space_group_name_H-M   'P 1'
#
loop_
_entity.id
_entity.type
_entity.pdbx_description
1 polymer ?
#
loop_
_entity_poly.entity_id
_entity_poly.type
_entity_poly.pdbx_seq_one_letter_code
_entity_poly.pdbx_strand_id
1 'polypeptide(L)' 'MAKVAFIGLGVMGYPMAGHLKAGGHEVTVYNR' A
#
# COMPACT_ATOMS: atom_id res chain seq x y z
N MET A 1 1.18 -8.03 11.59
CA MET A 1 0.95 -8.43 10.19
C MET A 1 -0.54 -8.34 9.88
N ALA A 2 -0.97 -7.41 9.04
CA ALA A 2 -2.36 -7.30 8.59
C ALA A 2 -2.44 -7.35 7.05
N LYS A 3 -3.55 -7.86 6.50
CA LYS A 3 -3.84 -7.81 5.06
C LYS A 3 -4.53 -6.50 4.72
N VAL A 4 -3.93 -5.72 3.83
CA VAL A 4 -4.37 -4.37 3.46
C VAL A 4 -4.49 -4.28 1.94
N ALA A 5 -5.66 -3.83 1.47
CA ALA A 5 -5.84 -3.43 0.08
C ALA A 5 -5.70 -1.91 -0.03
N PHE A 6 -4.87 -1.44 -0.96
CA PHE A 6 -4.62 -0.02 -1.21
C PHE A 6 -5.02 0.32 -2.65
N ILE A 7 -5.99 1.22 -2.81
CA ILE A 7 -6.56 1.57 -4.12
C ILE A 7 -6.13 3.00 -4.48
N GLY A 8 -5.38 3.14 -5.58
CA GLY A 8 -4.86 4.40 -6.07
C GLY A 8 -3.41 4.67 -5.64
N LEU A 9 -2.51 4.84 -6.60
CA LEU A 9 -1.08 5.09 -6.38
C LEU A 9 -0.65 6.46 -6.91
N GLY A 10 -1.42 7.51 -6.56
CA GLY A 10 -0.98 8.88 -6.80
C GLY A 10 0.29 9.24 -6.03
N VAL A 11 0.72 10.51 -6.10
CA VAL A 11 1.96 11.01 -5.47
C VAL A 11 2.07 10.64 -3.99
N MET A 12 0.96 10.63 -3.24
CA MET A 12 0.92 10.18 -1.85
C MET A 12 0.72 8.67 -1.69
N GLY A 13 -0.05 8.04 -2.58
CA GLY A 13 -0.47 6.65 -2.43
C GLY A 13 0.71 5.67 -2.50
N TYR A 14 1.65 5.92 -3.41
CA TYR A 14 2.84 5.07 -3.58
C TYR A 14 3.73 5.02 -2.32
N PRO A 15 4.20 6.15 -1.73
CA PRO A 15 5.01 6.09 -0.51
C PRO A 15 4.24 5.53 0.70
N MET A 16 2.93 5.78 0.80
CA MET A 16 2.10 5.22 1.88
C MET A 16 2.00 3.68 1.79
N ALA A 17 1.75 3.13 0.61
CA ALA A 17 1.75 1.68 0.39
C ALA A 17 3.13 1.06 0.70
N GLY A 18 4.21 1.76 0.36
CA GLY A 18 5.59 1.40 0.71
C GLY A 18 5.84 1.34 2.22
N HIS A 19 5.36 2.33 2.98
CA HIS A 19 5.46 2.32 4.45
C HIS A 19 4.71 1.15 5.07
N LEU A 20 3.51 0.83 4.58
CA LEU A 20 2.75 -0.32 5.05
C LEU A 20 3.49 -1.64 4.76
N LYS A 21 4.10 -1.77 3.58
CA LYS A 21 4.92 -2.94 3.24
C LYS A 21 6.16 -3.05 4.14
N ALA A 22 6.87 -1.95 4.35
CA ALA A 22 8.06 -1.89 5.21
C ALA A 22 7.73 -2.18 6.68
N GLY A 23 6.56 -1.77 7.16
CA GLY A 23 6.04 -2.09 8.49
C GLY A 23 5.59 -3.55 8.66
N GLY A 24 5.76 -4.41 7.65
CA GLY A 24 5.39 -5.82 7.73
C GLY A 24 3.88 -6.03 7.63
N HIS A 25 3.21 -5.31 6.73
CA HIS A 25 1.84 -5.63 6.30
C HIS A 25 1.83 -6.32 4.93
N GLU A 26 0.82 -7.16 4.68
CA GLU A 26 0.57 -7.78 3.39
C GLU A 26 -0.27 -6.80 2.59
N VAL A 27 0.40 -6.03 1.73
CA VAL A 27 -0.22 -4.97 0.96
C VAL A 27 -0.49 -5.46 -0.45
N THR A 28 -1.76 -5.39 -0.87
CA THR A 28 -2.18 -5.54 -2.27
C THR A 28 -2.57 -4.18 -2.80
N VAL A 29 -1.98 -3.77 -3.92
CA VAL A 29 -2.24 -2.49 -4.56
C VAL A 29 -3.05 -2.67 -5.84
N TYR A 30 -4.02 -1.79 -6.06
CA TYR A 30 -4.78 -1.72 -7.31
C TYR A 30 -4.84 -0.27 -7.81
N ASN A 31 -4.58 -0.08 -9.09
CA ASN A 31 -4.74 1.18 -9.79
C ASN A 31 -5.50 0.92 -11.10
N ARG A 32 -6.33 1.88 -11.53
CA ARG A 32 -6.98 1.82 -12.84
C ARG A 32 -5.96 2.04 -13.96
#